data_AF-A0A8X6WR42-F1
#
_entry.id   AF-A0A8X6WR42-F1
#
_cell.length_a   1.000
_cell.length_b   1.000
_cell.length_c   1.000
_cell.angle_alpha   90.00
_cell.angle_beta   90.00
_cell.angle_gamma   90.00
#
_symmetry.space_group_name_H-M   'P 1'
#
loop_
_entity.id
_entity.type
_entity.pdbx_description
1 polymer ?
#
loop_
_entity_poly.entity_id
_entity_poly.type
_entity_poly.pdbx_seq_one_letter_code
_entity_poly.pdbx_strand_id
1 'polypeptide(L)'
;MWLERTNLVISYPLPGILHWFPVTSSQSIEISPLENAIEIMEMTNKRICNLVLQHRSDPQLPINPLSMLLNGVVDAAVMGGIINYEKAFFTEEYIQAHNTRKDTEGIQKLKDLIACQ
;
A
#
# COMPACT_ATOMS: atom_id res chain seq x y z
N MET A 1 9.84 4.25 7.64
CA MET A 1 10.59 4.89 6.54
C MET A 1 9.75 6.04 6.00
N TRP A 2 10.28 7.25 5.98
CA TRP A 2 9.64 8.40 5.33
C TRP A 2 9.85 8.30 3.82
N LEU A 3 8.87 8.73 3.02
CA LEU A 3 8.96 8.77 1.56
C LEU A 3 8.66 10.17 1.06
N GLU A 4 9.35 10.59 0.00
CA GLU A 4 8.96 11.76 -0.78
C GLU A 4 8.23 11.28 -2.04
N ARG A 5 7.00 11.78 -2.27
CA ARG A 5 6.20 11.48 -3.47
C ARG A 5 6.09 12.73 -4.32
N THR A 6 6.56 12.65 -5.56
CA THR A 6 6.39 13.70 -6.56
C THR A 6 5.27 13.33 -7.54
N ASN A 7 4.19 14.11 -7.53
CA ASN A 7 3.08 13.99 -8.47
C ASN A 7 3.31 14.92 -9.66
N LEU A 8 3.30 14.35 -10.87
CA LEU A 8 3.44 15.08 -12.13
C LEU A 8 2.10 15.10 -12.88
N VAL A 9 1.68 16.28 -13.31
CA VAL A 9 0.50 16.46 -14.18
C VAL A 9 0.97 16.77 -15.58
N ILE A 10 0.57 15.95 -16.54
CA ILE A 10 0.85 16.14 -17.96
C ILE A 10 -0.25 16.97 -18.63
N SER A 11 0.12 17.68 -19.71
CA SER A 11 -0.80 18.58 -20.44
C SER A 11 -2.01 17.88 -21.07
N TYR A 12 -1.91 16.61 -21.45
CA TYR A 12 -2.99 15.83 -22.06
C TYR A 12 -3.00 14.39 -21.53
N PRO A 13 -4.16 13.72 -21.45
CA PRO A 13 -4.27 12.36 -20.95
C PRO A 13 -3.63 11.33 -21.90
N LEU A 14 -3.26 10.19 -21.31
CA LEU A 14 -2.80 9.00 -22.05
C LEU A 14 -3.91 7.94 -22.07
N PRO A 15 -4.10 7.23 -23.20
CA PRO A 15 -3.42 7.39 -24.49
C PRO A 15 -3.88 8.65 -25.25
N GLY A 16 -2.97 9.26 -26.04
CA GLY A 16 -3.25 10.43 -26.86
C GLY A 16 -2.58 10.34 -28.24
N ILE A 17 -2.59 11.43 -29.01
CA ILE A 17 -1.97 11.48 -30.36
C ILE A 17 -0.46 11.20 -30.30
N LEU A 18 0.18 11.64 -29.22
CA LEU A 18 1.60 11.40 -28.96
C LEU A 18 1.75 10.42 -27.79
N HIS A 19 2.91 9.75 -27.75
CA HIS A 19 3.28 8.85 -26.65
C HIS A 19 3.82 9.58 -25.42
N TRP A 20 4.00 10.91 -25.49
CA TRP A 20 4.44 11.74 -24.38
C TRP A 20 3.80 13.12 -24.47
N PHE A 21 3.65 13.75 -23.31
CA PHE A 21 3.15 15.11 -23.17
C PHE A 21 3.99 15.86 -22.13
N PRO A 22 4.23 17.16 -22.31
CA PRO A 22 4.98 17.95 -21.33
C PRO A 22 4.22 18.02 -20.00
N VAL A 23 4.99 17.99 -18.91
CA VAL A 23 4.50 18.20 -17.53
C VAL A 23 4.16 19.67 -17.34
N THR A 24 2.95 19.96 -16.89
CA THR A 24 2.44 21.31 -16.62
C THR A 24 2.47 21.67 -15.14
N SER A 25 2.45 20.67 -14.25
CA SER A 25 2.53 20.86 -12.81
C SER A 25 3.32 19.73 -12.15
N SER A 26 4.08 20.07 -11.11
CA SER A 26 4.84 19.13 -10.28
C SER A 26 4.66 19.50 -8.81
N GLN A 27 4.32 18.53 -7.99
CA GLN A 27 4.16 18.70 -6.54
C GLN A 27 4.83 17.55 -5.79
N SER A 28 5.77 17.88 -4.91
CA SER A 28 6.33 16.93 -3.95
C SER A 28 5.60 17.00 -2.61
N ILE A 29 5.33 15.85 -2.01
CA ILE A 29 4.78 15.71 -0.66
C ILE A 29 5.57 14.66 0.12
N GLU A 30 5.75 14.89 1.42
CA GLU A 30 6.30 13.88 2.33
C GLU A 30 5.18 12.97 2.81
N ILE A 31 5.45 11.66 2.78
CA ILE A 31 4.55 10.61 3.25
C ILE A 31 5.16 10.03 4.51
N SER A 32 4.38 10.07 5.59
CA SER A 32 4.81 9.53 6.89
C SER A 32 4.97 8.01 6.84
N PRO A 33 5.78 7.41 7.73
CA PRO A 33 5.91 5.97 7.83
C PRO A 33 4.56 5.24 8.02
N LEU A 34 3.63 5.83 8.77
CA LEU A 34 2.30 5.27 9.01
C LEU A 34 1.43 5.31 7.74
N GLU A 35 1.40 6.45 7.04
CA GLU A 35 0.67 6.58 5.77
C GLU A 35 1.20 5.61 4.71
N ASN A 36 2.52 5.47 4.63
CA ASN A 36 3.16 4.51 3.74
C ASN A 36 2.75 3.06 4.08
N ALA A 37 2.75 2.69 5.36
CA ALA A 37 2.32 1.35 5.78
C ALA A 37 0.85 1.06 5.41
N ILE A 38 -0.04 2.04 5.62
CA ILE A 38 -1.45 1.94 5.23
C ILE A 38 -1.59 1.73 3.71
N GLU A 39 -0.89 2.54 2.90
CA GLU A 39 -0.97 2.47 1.45
C GLU A 39 -0.44 1.12 0.91
N ILE A 40 0.69 0.65 1.44
CA ILE A 40 1.25 -0.66 1.09
C ILE A 40 0.26 -1.78 1.44
N MET A 41 -0.37 -1.72 2.62
CA MET A 41 -1.34 -2.74 3.04
C MET A 41 -2.58 -2.72 2.15
N GLU A 42 -3.15 -1.55 1.87
CA GLU A 42 -4.29 -1.41 0.96
C GLU A 42 -3.98 -1.94 -0.44
N MET A 43 -2.81 -1.60 -0.99
CA MET A 43 -2.39 -2.07 -2.32
C MET A 43 -2.23 -3.59 -2.32
N THR A 44 -1.64 -4.16 -1.28
CA THR A 44 -1.46 -5.61 -1.14
C THR A 44 -2.80 -6.33 -1.06
N ASN A 45 -3.72 -5.86 -0.22
CA ASN A 45 -5.05 -6.46 -0.08
C ASN A 45 -5.84 -6.37 -1.40
N LYS A 46 -5.82 -5.21 -2.07
CA LYS A 46 -6.43 -5.04 -3.41
C LYS A 46 -5.83 -6.02 -4.42
N ARG A 47 -4.51 -6.22 -4.40
CA ARG A 47 -3.83 -7.14 -5.32
C ARG A 47 -4.24 -8.60 -5.05
N ILE A 48 -4.34 -9.02 -3.79
CA ILE A 48 -4.84 -10.35 -3.40
C ILE A 48 -6.27 -10.53 -3.93
N CYS A 49 -7.17 -9.59 -3.61
CA CYS A 49 -8.57 -9.63 -4.07
C CYS A 49 -8.66 -9.75 -5.60
N ASN A 50 -7.91 -8.93 -6.33
CA ASN A 50 -7.91 -8.97 -7.80
C ASN A 50 -7.44 -10.32 -8.35
N LEU A 51 -6.36 -10.90 -7.82
CA LEU A 51 -5.88 -12.21 -8.28
C LEU A 51 -6.88 -13.33 -7.95
N VAL A 52 -7.50 -13.29 -6.76
CA VAL A 52 -8.56 -14.24 -6.39
C VAL A 52 -9.76 -14.14 -7.34
N LEU A 53 -10.19 -12.92 -7.68
CA LEU A 53 -11.29 -12.70 -8.63
C LEU A 53 -10.94 -13.15 -10.05
N GLN A 54 -9.69 -12.94 -10.48
CA GLN A 54 -9.21 -13.43 -11.78
C GLN A 54 -9.21 -14.95 -11.84
N HIS A 55 -8.67 -15.64 -10.84
CA HIS A 55 -8.69 -17.11 -10.78
C HIS A 55 -10.10 -17.69 -10.63
N ARG A 56 -11.01 -16.98 -9.95
CA ARG A 56 -12.42 -17.38 -9.89
C ARG A 56 -13.10 -17.26 -11.26
N SER A 57 -12.70 -16.29 -12.07
CA SER A 57 -13.25 -16.05 -13.40
C SER A 57 -12.66 -17.02 -14.44
N ASP A 58 -11.36 -17.32 -14.33
CA ASP A 58 -10.66 -18.28 -15.18
C ASP A 58 -9.76 -19.21 -14.34
N PRO A 59 -10.23 -20.44 -14.05
CA PRO A 59 -9.46 -21.42 -13.30
C PRO A 59 -8.23 -21.97 -14.04
N GLN A 60 -8.06 -21.72 -15.35
CA GLN A 60 -6.91 -22.21 -16.12
C GLN A 60 -5.69 -21.28 -16.01
N LEU A 61 -5.84 -20.10 -15.38
CA LEU A 61 -4.73 -19.19 -15.16
C LEU A 61 -3.62 -19.86 -14.34
N PRO A 62 -2.33 -19.64 -14.67
CA PRO A 62 -1.21 -20.17 -13.89
C PRO A 62 -1.30 -19.73 -12.43
N ILE A 63 -1.20 -20.68 -11.49
CA ILE A 63 -1.36 -20.41 -10.06
C ILE A 63 -0.17 -19.66 -9.44
N ASN A 64 1.00 -19.71 -10.09
CA ASN A 64 2.26 -19.21 -9.56
C ASN A 64 2.20 -17.76 -9.05
N PRO A 65 1.57 -16.78 -9.73
CA PRO A 65 1.48 -15.41 -9.25
C PRO A 65 0.69 -15.29 -7.94
N LEU A 66 -0.40 -16.05 -7.79
CA LEU A 66 -1.20 -16.06 -6.58
C LEU A 66 -0.46 -16.74 -5.43
N SER A 67 0.14 -17.92 -5.67
CA SER A 67 0.93 -18.63 -4.65
C SER A 67 2.12 -17.81 -4.15
N MET A 68 2.85 -17.15 -5.06
CA MET A 68 3.98 -16.31 -4.68
C MET A 68 3.54 -15.10 -3.85
N LEU A 69 2.42 -14.46 -4.20
CA LEU A 69 1.90 -13.32 -3.45
C LEU A 69 1.47 -13.75 -2.04
N LEU A 70 0.70 -14.84 -1.93
CA LEU A 70 0.20 -15.34 -0.64
C LEU A 70 1.36 -15.75 0.27
N ASN A 71 2.35 -16.47 -0.25
CA ASN A 71 3.53 -16.85 0.53
C ASN A 71 4.30 -15.62 1.00
N GLY A 72 4.48 -14.60 0.15
CA GLY A 72 5.18 -13.38 0.52
C GLY A 72 4.48 -12.53 1.58
N VAL A 73 3.15 -12.67 1.71
CA VAL A 73 2.35 -11.95 2.71
C VAL A 73 2.26 -12.74 4.01
N VAL A 74 2.00 -14.05 3.94
CA VAL A 74 1.83 -14.92 5.10
C VAL A 74 3.17 -15.22 5.78
N ASP A 75 4.20 -15.52 4.99
CA ASP A 75 5.54 -15.85 5.48
C ASP A 75 6.55 -14.79 5.02
N ALA A 76 6.36 -13.57 5.52
CA ALA A 76 7.18 -12.41 5.19
C ALA A 76 8.56 -12.44 5.88
N ALA A 77 9.32 -13.52 5.72
CA ALA A 77 10.59 -13.77 6.40
C ALA A 77 11.68 -12.71 6.16
N VAL A 78 11.60 -11.98 5.04
CA VAL A 78 12.60 -10.95 4.66
C VAL A 78 12.21 -9.55 5.14
N MET A 79 10.96 -9.15 4.91
CA MET A 79 10.49 -7.79 5.21
C MET A 79 9.83 -7.67 6.59
N GLY A 80 9.71 -8.76 7.34
CA GLY A 80 9.13 -8.86 8.69
C GLY A 80 7.61 -8.64 8.78
N GLY A 81 6.94 -8.47 7.64
CA GLY A 81 5.48 -8.51 7.51
C GLY A 81 4.72 -7.59 8.45
N ILE A 82 3.54 -8.07 8.87
CA ILE A 82 2.63 -7.36 9.76
C ILE A 82 3.27 -7.07 11.13
N ILE A 83 4.10 -8.00 11.62
CA ILE A 83 4.78 -7.90 12.92
C ILE A 83 5.64 -6.61 12.99
N ASN A 84 6.25 -6.19 11.88
CA ASN A 84 7.01 -4.95 11.83
C ASN A 84 6.13 -3.71 12.00
N TYR A 85 4.90 -3.73 11.49
CA TYR A 85 3.95 -2.64 11.70
C TYR A 85 3.45 -2.60 13.15
N GLU A 86 3.19 -3.75 13.76
CA GLU A 86 2.78 -3.84 15.16
C GLU A 86 3.86 -3.25 16.08
N LYS A 87 5.11 -3.66 15.89
CA LYS A 87 6.25 -3.18 16.69
C LYS A 87 6.58 -1.70 16.45
N ALA A 88 6.22 -1.15 15.29
CA ALA A 88 6.54 0.23 14.95
C ALA A 88 5.43 1.22 15.35
N PHE A 89 4.16 0.83 15.22
CA PHE A 89 3.03 1.76 15.30
C PHE A 89 2.04 1.44 16.42
N PHE A 90 2.04 0.22 16.95
CA PHE A 90 1.04 -0.22 17.94
C PHE A 90 1.60 -0.26 19.37
N THR A 91 2.78 0.31 19.61
CA THR A 91 3.34 0.43 20.96
C THR A 91 2.68 1.58 21.72
N GLU A 92 2.62 1.48 23.05
CA GLU A 92 2.05 2.52 23.89
C GLU A 92 2.82 3.84 23.75
N GLU A 93 4.14 3.79 23.60
CA GLU A 93 4.99 4.96 23.42
C GLU A 93 4.65 5.71 22.12
N TYR A 94 4.44 4.97 21.03
CA TYR A 94 4.09 5.57 19.74
C TYR A 94 2.71 6.25 19.78
N ILE A 95 1.71 5.58 20.37
CA ILE A 95 0.35 6.10 20.48
C ILE A 95 0.30 7.35 21.37
N GLN A 96 1.08 7.38 22.46
CA GLN A 96 1.16 8.54 23.33
C GLN A 96 1.88 9.72 22.68
N ALA A 97 2.96 9.45 21.93
CA ALA A 97 3.72 10.47 21.20
C ALA A 97 2.95 11.02 19.98
N HIS A 98 2.16 10.18 19.32
CA HIS A 98 1.37 10.51 18.13
C HIS A 98 -0.13 10.49 18.43
N ASN A 99 -0.58 11.45 19.22
CA ASN A 99 -1.97 11.55 19.69
C ASN A 99 -2.85 12.46 18.83
N THR A 100 -2.39 12.86 17.63
CA THR A 100 -3.23 13.67 16.75
C THR A 100 -4.41 12.84 16.23
N ARG A 101 -5.51 13.51 15.89
CA ARG A 101 -6.69 12.85 15.31
C ARG A 101 -6.34 12.07 14.04
N LYS A 102 -5.45 12.60 13.21
CA LYS A 102 -5.02 11.95 11.96
C LYS A 102 -4.24 10.67 12.24
N ASP A 103 -3.32 10.69 13.22
CA ASP A 103 -2.50 9.53 13.56
C ASP A 103 -3.34 8.42 14.20
N THR A 104 -4.24 8.78 15.12
CA THR A 104 -5.16 7.81 15.75
C THR A 104 -6.11 7.16 14.74
N GLU A 105 -6.71 7.92 13.82
CA GLU A 105 -7.51 7.38 12.71
C GLU A 105 -6.66 6.50 11.78
N GLY A 106 -5.41 6.90 11.49
CA GLY A 106 -4.48 6.12 10.67
C GLY A 106 -4.08 4.79 11.30
N ILE A 107 -3.77 4.78 12.60
CA ILE A 107 -3.46 3.56 13.36
C ILE A 107 -4.65 2.61 13.36
N GLN A 108 -5.87 3.13 13.60
CA GLN A 108 -7.07 2.29 13.56
C GLN A 108 -7.30 1.71 12.16
N LYS A 109 -7.15 2.53 11.12
CA LYS A 109 -7.26 2.07 9.73
C LYS A 109 -6.25 0.98 9.40
N LEU A 110 -5.01 1.10 9.87
CA LEU A 110 -3.99 0.07 9.66
C LEU A 110 -4.37 -1.24 10.36
N LYS A 111 -4.91 -1.18 11.58
CA LYS A 111 -5.45 -2.36 12.29
C LYS A 111 -6.59 -3.01 11.52
N ASP A 112 -7.54 -2.22 11.01
CA ASP A 112 -8.67 -2.72 10.25
C ASP A 112 -8.22 -3.40 8.95
N LEU A 113 -7.20 -2.85 8.28
CA LEU A 113 -6.62 -3.43 7.06
C LEU A 113 -5.91 -4.75 7.31
N ILE A 114 -5.24 -4.89 8.46
CA ILE A 114 -4.62 -6.14 8.91
C ILE A 114 -5.70 -7.16 9.25
N ALA A 115 -6.77 -6.75 9.95
CA ALA A 115 -7.86 -7.64 10.35
C ALA A 115 -8.73 -8.11 9.17
N CYS A 116 -8.86 -7.28 8.13
CA CYS A 116 -9.61 -7.60 6.91
C CYS A 116 -8.79 -8.37 5.85
N GLN A 117 -7.52 -8.68 6.14
CA GLN A 117 -6.62 -9.35 5.19
C GLN A 117 -6.86 -10.86 5.12
#